data_AF-A0A497P537-F1
#
_entry.id   AF-A0A497P537-F1
#
_cell.length_a   1.000
_cell.length_b   1.000
_cell.length_c   1.000
_cell.angle_alpha   90.00
_cell.angle_beta   90.00
_cell.angle_gamma   90.00
#
_symmetry.space_group_name_H-M   'P 1'
#
loop_
_entity.id
_entity.type
_entity.pdbx_description
1 polymer ?
#
loop_
_entity_poly.entity_id
_entity_poly.type
_entity_poly.pdbx_seq_one_letter_code
_entity_poly.pdbx_strand_id
1 'polypeptide(L)'
;QETLSKDYKDLQARKATMLKDLKGTREQRIKAIEDSKQTFASLVKQIATDSDFRVQIGLDMEKMRLAAEKEKERLSDYYTYEDGMVDQPFLTPETLKQEDIDE
;
A
#
# COMPACT_ATOMS: atom_id res chain seq x y z
N GLN A 1 -9.11 -39.12 -22.35
CA GLN A 1 -9.97 -38.48 -21.34
C GLN A 1 -9.43 -38.68 -19.92
N GLU A 2 -8.85 -39.85 -19.60
CA GLU A 2 -8.21 -40.12 -18.29
C GLU A 2 -6.91 -39.32 -18.03
N THR A 3 -6.10 -39.07 -19.06
CA THR A 3 -4.85 -38.30 -18.94
C THR A 3 -5.08 -36.87 -18.46
N LEU A 4 -6.10 -36.19 -19.01
CA LEU A 4 -6.49 -34.84 -18.61
C LEU A 4 -6.96 -34.77 -17.15
N SER A 5 -7.61 -35.83 -16.66
CA SER A 5 -8.02 -35.92 -15.24
C SER A 5 -6.83 -36.11 -14.31
N LYS A 6 -5.82 -36.86 -14.74
CA LYS A 6 -4.57 -37.07 -14.00
C LYS A 6 -3.75 -35.78 -13.93
N ASP A 7 -3.54 -35.12 -15.07
CA ASP A 7 -2.78 -33.87 -15.14
C ASP A 7 -3.44 -32.75 -14.33
N TYR A 8 -4.77 -32.69 -14.32
CA TYR A 8 -5.52 -31.76 -13.48
C TYR A 8 -5.30 -32.00 -11.98
N LYS A 9 -5.30 -33.27 -11.54
CA LYS A 9 -5.03 -33.64 -10.14
C LYS A 9 -3.60 -33.30 -9.73
N ASP A 10 -2.63 -33.57 -10.61
CA ASP A 10 -1.22 -33.25 -10.36
C ASP A 10 -1.00 -31.73 -10.29
N LEU A 11 -1.66 -30.96 -11.16
CA LEU A 11 -1.63 -29.50 -11.12
C LEU A 11 -2.27 -28.96 -9.83
N GLN A 12 -3.40 -29.52 -9.42
CA GLN A 12 -4.07 -29.15 -8.18
C GLN A 12 -3.18 -29.42 -6.95
N ALA A 13 -2.48 -30.55 -6.93
CA ALA A 13 -1.52 -30.88 -5.88
C ALA A 13 -0.34 -29.90 -5.83
N ARG A 14 0.26 -29.57 -6.99
CA ARG A 14 1.35 -28.58 -7.07
C ARG A 14 0.91 -27.19 -6.62
N LYS A 15 -0.29 -26.75 -7.00
CA LYS A 15 -0.88 -25.49 -6.53
C LYS A 15 -1.05 -25.47 -5.01
N ALA A 16 -1.54 -26.56 -4.43
CA ALA A 16 -1.72 -26.65 -2.98
C ALA A 16 -0.39 -26.59 -2.23
N THR A 17 0.64 -27.29 -2.71
CA THR A 17 2.00 -27.23 -2.14
C THR A 17 2.59 -25.82 -2.25
N MET A 18 2.52 -25.20 -3.43
CA MET A 18 3.01 -23.83 -3.64
C MET A 18 2.34 -22.82 -2.72
N LEU A 19 1.02 -22.91 -2.51
CA LEU A 19 0.30 -22.03 -1.59
C LEU A 19 0.72 -22.24 -0.13
N LYS A 20 1.03 -23.48 0.26
CA LYS A 20 1.52 -23.80 1.61
C LYS A 20 2.92 -23.23 1.85
N ASP A 21 3.81 -23.34 0.87
CA ASP A 21 5.18 -22.84 0.95
C ASP A 21 5.22 -21.30 1.01
N LEU A 22 4.33 -20.65 0.27
CA LEU A 22 4.15 -19.18 0.30
C LEU A 22 3.43 -18.66 1.55
N LYS A 23 3.07 -19.53 2.51
CA LYS A 23 2.23 -19.20 3.66
C LYS A 23 0.88 -18.56 3.27
N GLY A 24 0.38 -18.88 2.07
CA GLY A 24 -0.78 -18.25 1.46
C GLY A 24 -2.09 -19.01 1.69
N THR A 25 -2.07 -20.15 2.40
CA THR A 25 -3.31 -20.89 2.66
C THR A 25 -4.24 -20.10 3.56
N ARG A 26 -5.55 -20.40 3.48
CA ARG A 26 -6.56 -19.71 4.30
C ARG A 26 -6.26 -19.90 5.79
N GLU A 27 -5.91 -21.11 6.24
CA GLU A 27 -5.59 -21.33 7.66
C GLU A 27 -4.34 -20.57 8.09
N GLN A 28 -3.29 -20.51 7.25
CA GLN A 28 -2.07 -19.77 7.56
C GLN A 28 -2.33 -18.26 7.66
N ARG A 29 -3.16 -17.71 6.77
CA ARG A 29 -3.57 -16.29 6.84
C ARG A 29 -4.44 -16.00 8.05
N ILE A 30 -5.39 -16.87 8.39
CA ILE A 30 -6.23 -16.71 9.59
C ILE A 30 -5.37 -16.79 10.85
N LYS A 31 -4.49 -17.78 10.96
CA LYS A 31 -3.58 -17.92 12.10
C LYS A 31 -2.66 -16.71 12.25
N ALA A 32 -2.14 -16.16 11.16
CA ALA A 32 -1.34 -14.93 11.22
C ALA A 32 -2.14 -13.72 11.73
N ILE A 33 -3.43 -13.63 11.38
CA ILE A 33 -4.34 -12.58 11.88
C ILE A 33 -4.66 -12.81 13.37
N GLU A 34 -4.90 -14.04 13.79
CA GLU A 34 -5.18 -14.41 15.18
C GLU A 34 -3.96 -14.26 16.11
N ASP A 35 -2.77 -14.64 15.63
CA ASP A 35 -1.49 -14.49 16.34
C ASP A 35 -1.05 -13.02 16.40
N SER A 36 -1.60 -12.14 15.55
CA SER A 36 -1.36 -10.69 15.61
C SER A 36 -2.00 -10.10 16.87
N LYS A 37 -1.20 -9.99 17.92
CA LYS A 37 -1.57 -9.32 19.19
C LYS A 37 -1.93 -7.84 19.02
N GLN A 38 -1.61 -7.27 17.86
CA GLN A 38 -1.97 -5.91 17.48
C GLN A 38 -3.22 -5.97 16.61
N THR A 39 -4.37 -5.89 17.27
CA THR A 39 -5.66 -5.73 16.62
C THR A 39 -6.03 -4.26 16.56
N PHE A 40 -6.90 -3.88 15.62
CA PHE A 40 -7.44 -2.52 15.57
C PHE A 40 -8.06 -2.10 16.91
N ALA A 41 -8.77 -3.00 17.58
CA ALA A 41 -9.33 -2.75 18.91
C ALA A 41 -8.26 -2.45 19.97
N SER A 42 -7.11 -3.16 19.93
CA SER A 42 -5.99 -2.88 20.83
C SER A 42 -5.35 -1.52 20.57
N LEU A 43 -5.24 -1.10 19.30
CA LEU A 43 -4.75 0.22 18.91
C LEU A 43 -5.69 1.33 19.43
N VAL A 44 -7.01 1.18 19.22
CA VAL A 44 -8.01 2.14 19.72
C VAL A 44 -7.95 2.25 21.24
N LYS A 45 -7.84 1.11 21.93
CA LYS A 45 -7.67 1.10 23.38
C LYS A 45 -6.41 1.84 23.80
N GLN A 46 -5.28 1.58 23.16
CA GLN A 46 -4.01 2.24 23.46
C GLN A 46 -4.10 3.76 23.29
N ILE A 47 -4.71 4.24 22.20
CA ILE A 47 -4.93 5.68 21.96
C ILE A 47 -5.82 6.32 23.04
N ALA A 48 -6.85 5.58 23.50
CA ALA A 48 -7.77 6.07 24.52
C ALA A 48 -7.15 6.09 25.93
N THR A 49 -6.30 5.11 26.26
CA THR A 49 -5.75 4.96 27.62
C THR A 49 -4.40 5.63 27.82
N ASP A 50 -3.59 5.74 26.78
CA ASP A 50 -2.24 6.29 26.84
C ASP A 50 -2.20 7.67 26.18
N SER A 51 -2.05 8.71 27.00
CA SER A 51 -2.03 10.09 26.55
C SER A 51 -0.76 10.43 25.76
N ASP A 52 0.39 9.91 26.18
CA ASP A 52 1.67 10.22 25.55
C ASP A 52 1.76 9.56 24.18
N PHE A 53 1.32 8.30 24.09
CA PHE A 53 1.21 7.59 22.81
C PHE A 53 0.28 8.33 21.84
N ARG A 54 -0.88 8.80 22.30
CA ARG A 54 -1.84 9.54 21.46
C ARG A 54 -1.26 10.86 20.93
N VAL A 55 -0.52 11.60 21.76
CA VAL A 55 0.10 12.85 21.33
C VAL A 55 1.21 12.57 20.32
N GLN A 56 2.07 11.58 20.60
CA GLN A 56 3.17 11.22 19.72
C GLN A 56 2.68 10.77 18.34
N ILE A 57 1.70 9.86 18.28
CA ILE A 57 1.16 9.40 17.00
C ILE A 57 0.49 10.54 16.22
N GLY A 58 -0.19 11.46 16.92
CA GLY A 58 -0.78 12.64 16.30
C GLY A 58 0.28 13.57 15.68
N LEU A 59 1.39 13.80 16.39
CA LEU A 59 2.52 14.58 15.85
C LEU A 59 3.15 13.91 14.63
N ASP A 60 3.30 12.59 14.66
CA ASP A 60 3.92 11.87 13.55
C ASP A 60 2.98 11.81 12.33
N MET A 61 1.67 11.67 12.54
CA MET A 61 0.66 11.78 11.49
C MET A 61 0.67 13.17 10.84
N GLU A 62 0.76 14.23 11.63
CA GLU A 62 0.78 15.60 11.10
C GLU A 62 2.07 15.89 10.34
N LYS A 63 3.23 15.43 10.83
CA LYS A 63 4.49 15.51 10.08
C LYS A 63 4.40 14.78 8.75
N MET A 64 3.81 13.58 8.73
CA MET A 64 3.60 12.83 7.48
C MET A 64 2.67 13.58 6.52
N ARG A 65 1.60 14.20 7.03
CA ARG A 65 0.70 15.02 6.22
C ARG A 65 1.43 16.19 5.57
N LEU A 66 2.19 16.96 6.36
CA LEU A 66 2.96 18.11 5.86
C LEU A 66 4.05 17.68 4.86
N ALA A 67 4.73 16.56 5.12
CA ALA A 67 5.72 16.01 4.19
C ALA A 67 5.06 15.57 2.87
N ALA A 68 3.89 14.92 2.93
CA ALA A 68 3.15 14.49 1.75
C ALA A 68 2.62 15.68 0.94
N GLU A 69 2.16 16.75 1.59
CA GLU A 69 1.72 17.98 0.92
C GLU A 69 2.88 18.65 0.17
N LYS A 70 4.03 18.81 0.83
CA LYS A 70 5.23 19.39 0.20
C LYS A 70 5.73 18.53 -0.96
N GLU A 71 5.72 17.22 -0.80
CA GLU A 71 6.14 16.30 -1.86
C GLU A 71 5.15 16.30 -3.03
N LYS A 72 3.85 16.39 -2.73
CA LYS A 72 2.81 16.56 -3.75
C LYS A 72 3.07 17.83 -4.57
N GLU A 73 3.36 18.96 -3.94
CA GLU A 73 3.72 20.19 -4.65
C GLU A 73 4.92 19.98 -5.57
N ARG A 74 6.01 19.40 -5.06
CA ARG A 74 7.23 19.11 -5.83
C ARG A 74 6.95 18.21 -7.03
N LEU A 75 6.13 17.18 -6.86
CA LEU A 75 5.79 16.22 -7.93
C LEU A 75 4.74 16.77 -8.89
N SER A 76 4.00 17.81 -8.50
CA SER A 76 3.06 18.53 -9.37
C SER A 76 3.77 19.52 -10.29
N ASP A 77 5.04 19.84 -10.03
CA ASP A 77 5.84 20.69 -10.90
C ASP A 77 6.47 19.92 -12.07
N TYR A 78 6.85 20.66 -13.11
CA TYR A 78 7.60 20.09 -14.22
C TYR A 78 8.99 19.66 -13.75
N TYR A 79 9.38 18.45 -14.09
CA TYR A 79 10.67 17.88 -13.76
C TYR A 79 11.38 17.42 -15.03
N THR A 80 12.65 17.82 -15.17
CA THR A 80 13.53 17.34 -16.24
C THR A 80 14.29 16.12 -15.75
N TYR A 81 14.04 14.97 -16.38
CA TYR A 81 14.77 13.74 -16.10
C TYR A 81 16.17 13.77 -16.74
N GLU A 82 17.03 12.82 -16.34
CA GLU A 82 18.42 12.73 -16.81
C GLU A 82 18.56 12.52 -18.32
N ASP A 83 17.51 12.00 -18.98
CA ASP A 83 17.43 11.84 -20.44
C ASP A 83 17.02 13.13 -21.18
N GLY A 84 16.77 14.21 -20.45
CA GLY A 84 16.34 15.50 -20.97
C GLY A 84 14.82 15.62 -21.23
N MET A 85 14.03 14.59 -20.92
CA MET A 85 12.57 14.67 -21.02
C MET A 85 12.00 15.53 -19.89
N VAL A 86 11.05 16.40 -20.25
CA VAL A 86 10.27 17.20 -19.28
C VAL A 86 8.92 16.53 -19.11
N ASP A 87 8.56 16.24 -17.87
CA ASP A 87 7.26 15.64 -17.52
C ASP A 87 6.70 16.29 -16.26
N GLN A 88 5.44 16.02 -15.97
CA GLN A 88 4.80 16.31 -14.70
C GLN A 88 4.57 14.98 -13.96
N PRO A 89 5.41 14.62 -12.97
CA PRO A 89 5.35 13.32 -12.30
C PRO A 89 3.99 12.99 -11.66
N PHE A 90 3.25 14.00 -11.19
CA PHE A 90 1.95 13.83 -10.56
C PHE A 90 0.88 14.67 -11.26
N LEU A 91 0.24 14.06 -12.27
CA LEU A 91 -0.81 14.65 -13.09
C LEU A 91 -2.20 14.21 -12.60
N THR A 92 -2.89 15.08 -11.87
CA THR A 92 -4.30 14.94 -11.46
C THR A 92 -5.09 16.17 -11.91
N PRO A 93 -6.44 16.12 -11.95
CA PRO A 93 -7.24 17.28 -12.35
C PRO A 93 -6.93 18.56 -11.55
N GLU A 94 -6.51 18.41 -10.29
CA GLU A 94 -6.17 19.50 -9.39
C GLU A 94 -4.73 20.02 -9.57
N THR A 95 -3.84 19.23 -10.17
CA THR A 95 -2.44 19.61 -10.41
C THR A 95 -2.18 20.01 -11.87
N LEU A 96 -3.18 19.85 -12.74
CA LEU A 96 -3.12 20.29 -14.13
C LEU A 96 -2.85 21.79 -14.18
N LYS A 97 -1.65 22.16 -14.64
CA LYS A 97 -1.32 23.56 -14.91
C LYS A 97 -2.06 23.95 -16.18
N GLN A 98 -3.04 24.84 -16.07
CA GLN A 98 -3.66 25.46 -17.23
C GLN A 98 -2.56 26.24 -17.95
N GLU A 99 -2.21 25.80 -19.16
CA GLU A 99 -1.48 26.68 -20.06
C GLU A 99 -2.44 27.83 -20.37
N ASP A 100 -2.08 29.04 -19.94
CA ASP A 100 -2.69 30.25 -20.46
C ASP A 100 -2.37 30.24 -21.96
N ILE A 101 -3.27 29.66 -22.75
CA ILE A 101 -3.27 29.81 -24.20
C ILE A 101 -3.64 31.28 -24.41
N ASP A 102 -2.64 32.15 -24.42
CA ASP A 102 -2.76 33.52 -24.88
C ASP A 102 -3.24 33.46 -26.33
N GLU A 103 -4.54 33.67 -26.56
CA GLU A 103 -5.13 33.98 -27.87
C GLU A 103 -4.73 35.38 -28.36
#